data_AF-K9P5Q5-F1
#
_entry.id   AF-K9P5Q5-F1
#
_cell.length_a   1.000
_cell.length_b   1.000
_cell.length_c   1.000
_cell.angle_alpha   90.00
_cell.angle_beta   90.00
_cell.angle_gamma   90.00
#
_symmetry.space_group_name_H-M   'P 1'
#
loop_
_entity.id
_entity.type
_entity.pdbx_description
1 polymer ?
#
loop_
_entity_poly.entity_id
_entity_poly.type
_entity_poly.pdbx_seq_one_letter_code
_entity_poly.pdbx_strand_id
1 'polypeptide(L)'
;MLQRSGGLEETLPMLSRLATAADGDHYLHWDELRHRPPPEGLSHEQWWLAEKLSRRPTPLPLLASDGQAFWFSQPPVLLQGLHQIDMQAGASVVAPEAVNTRSTRDRYLLSSLMEEAITSSQMEGAATTRDVAKAMIRSRRPPRDRSERMILNNFLTMQRIQELRKQPLTPQLVLDLHRLVSEDTLDDPADAGRLRPAVKEVVVDDAYGTVFHVPPPAEELPQRLAELCRFANGETPKVFIHPVVRAIALHFWLAYDHPFCDGNGRTARALFYWAMLHQGYWLFEFVSISSVINKARGQYERSFLLSESDDNDLTYFLLAQVKVIQQAIANLHAYLERKAGEVGALQQRLEGMDGLNHRQLALLRHALRHSGFRYTVLSHQNSHGVSHQTARSDLQKLAAQGLLMAGKDGRREIFRVPEDLAARVPD
;
A
#
# COMPACT_ATOMS: atom_id res chain seq x y z
N MET A 1 52.81 40.06 -4.36
CA MET A 1 52.08 40.20 -3.09
C MET A 1 50.66 40.64 -3.42
N LEU A 2 49.71 39.71 -3.45
CA LEU A 2 48.28 40.01 -3.48
C LEU A 2 47.77 39.84 -2.05
N GLN A 3 47.40 40.94 -1.40
CA GLN A 3 46.71 40.91 -0.11
C GLN A 3 45.36 40.22 -0.29
N ARG A 4 45.28 38.96 0.16
CA ARG A 4 44.04 38.23 0.42
C ARG A 4 43.86 38.17 1.94
N SER A 5 43.38 39.23 2.57
CA SER A 5 43.07 39.18 4.01
C SER A 5 42.07 40.27 4.36
N GLY A 6 40.90 39.85 4.83
CA GLY A 6 39.77 40.69 5.20
C GLY A 6 38.50 39.85 5.30
N GLY A 7 38.03 39.29 4.18
CA GLY A 7 36.75 38.55 4.16
C GLY A 7 36.79 37.11 4.69
N LEU A 8 37.93 36.42 4.60
CA LEU A 8 38.03 34.99 4.97
C LEU A 8 38.03 34.74 6.49
N GLU A 9 38.56 35.66 7.30
CA GLU A 9 38.65 35.49 8.76
C GLU A 9 37.30 35.60 9.46
N GLU A 10 36.37 36.39 8.91
CA GLU A 10 34.99 36.49 9.42
C GLU A 10 34.06 35.42 8.83
N THR A 11 34.31 34.99 7.58
CA THR A 11 33.45 33.99 6.90
C THR A 11 33.76 32.55 7.29
N LEU A 12 35.01 32.18 7.58
CA LEU A 12 35.36 30.81 8.00
C LEU A 12 34.63 30.36 9.28
N PRO A 13 34.58 31.17 10.37
CA PRO A 13 33.85 30.81 11.58
C PRO A 13 32.34 30.65 11.33
N MET A 14 31.76 31.51 10.49
CA MET A 14 30.35 31.42 10.09
C MET A 14 30.08 30.14 9.29
N LEU A 15 30.90 29.84 8.28
CA LEU A 15 30.80 28.62 7.47
C LEU A 15 31.00 27.36 8.33
N SER A 16 31.92 27.39 9.29
CA SER A 16 32.12 26.29 10.24
C SER A 16 30.89 26.08 11.12
N ARG A 17 30.26 27.15 11.63
CA ARG A 17 29.03 27.06 12.44
C ARG A 17 27.87 26.51 11.61
N LEU A 18 27.70 26.99 10.37
CA LEU A 18 26.67 26.51 9.44
C LEU A 18 26.88 25.02 9.13
N ALA A 19 28.11 24.59 8.86
CA ALA A 19 28.42 23.19 8.55
C ALA A 19 28.11 22.21 9.70
N THR A 20 28.14 22.68 10.95
CA THR A 20 27.83 21.88 12.16
C THR A 20 26.41 22.06 12.67
N ALA A 21 25.65 23.03 12.13
CA ALA A 21 24.34 23.42 12.63
C ALA A 21 23.17 22.60 12.05
N ALA A 22 23.39 21.90 10.94
CA ALA A 22 22.36 21.04 10.36
C ALA A 22 21.96 19.95 11.37
N ASP A 23 20.67 19.85 11.67
CA ASP A 23 20.07 18.82 12.52
C ASP A 23 20.16 17.49 11.78
N GLY A 24 21.26 16.76 11.97
CA GLY A 24 21.52 15.49 11.28
C GLY A 24 20.48 14.40 11.56
N ASP A 25 19.64 14.59 12.59
CA ASP A 25 18.58 13.65 12.98
C ASP A 25 17.23 13.97 12.33
N HIS A 26 17.00 15.21 11.85
CA HIS A 26 15.70 15.65 11.33
C HIS A 26 15.80 16.42 10.01
N TYR A 27 14.97 16.05 9.03
CA TYR A 27 14.83 16.81 7.78
C TYR A 27 13.75 17.89 7.94
N LEU A 28 14.15 19.08 8.39
CA LEU A 28 13.22 20.15 8.77
C LEU A 28 12.75 20.98 7.57
N HIS A 29 11.48 21.35 7.55
CA HIS A 29 10.95 22.40 6.67
C HIS A 29 10.98 23.77 7.40
N TRP A 30 11.04 24.88 6.66
CA TRP A 30 11.03 26.23 7.23
C TRP A 30 9.89 26.47 8.23
N ASP A 31 8.68 25.99 7.90
CA ASP A 31 7.50 26.09 8.78
C ASP A 31 7.71 25.45 10.15
N GLU A 32 8.54 24.43 10.26
CA GLU A 32 8.87 23.79 11.53
C GLU A 32 10.08 24.45 12.18
N LEU A 33 11.14 24.70 11.40
CA LEU A 33 12.40 25.26 11.86
C LEU A 33 12.21 26.61 12.55
N ARG A 34 11.39 27.50 11.98
CA ARG A 34 11.14 28.85 12.52
C ARG A 34 10.51 28.87 13.92
N HIS A 35 9.93 27.74 14.36
CA HIS A 35 9.32 27.61 15.68
C HIS A 35 10.23 26.91 16.70
N ARG A 36 11.44 26.49 16.28
CA ARG A 36 12.46 25.88 17.15
C ARG A 36 13.49 26.94 17.59
N PRO A 37 14.14 26.79 18.76
CA PRO A 37 15.25 27.65 19.13
C PRO A 37 16.44 27.38 18.19
N PRO A 38 17.02 28.41 17.55
CA PRO A 38 18.15 28.22 16.64
C PRO A 38 19.42 27.83 17.44
N PRO A 39 20.38 27.13 16.80
CA PRO A 39 21.67 26.86 17.42
C PRO A 39 22.37 28.13 17.89
N GLU A 40 23.19 28.02 18.94
CA GLU A 40 23.83 29.17 19.57
C GLU A 40 24.63 30.00 18.55
N GLY A 41 24.33 31.29 18.47
CA GLY A 41 25.01 32.23 17.59
C GLY A 41 24.56 32.21 16.12
N LEU A 42 23.42 31.58 15.79
CA LEU A 42 22.78 31.65 14.48
C LEU A 42 21.36 32.27 14.57
N SER A 43 20.97 33.01 13.53
CA SER A 43 19.56 33.35 13.29
C SER A 43 18.81 32.16 12.67
N HIS A 44 17.48 32.22 12.64
CA HIS A 44 16.67 31.20 11.95
C HIS A 44 16.98 31.12 10.46
N GLU A 45 17.20 32.24 9.78
CA GLU A 45 17.56 32.27 8.36
C GLU A 45 18.93 31.66 8.10
N GLN A 46 19.89 31.93 8.99
CA GLN A 46 21.23 31.33 8.90
C GLN A 46 21.16 29.82 9.14
N TRP A 47 20.38 29.37 10.13
CA TRP A 47 20.16 27.94 10.35
C TRP A 47 19.44 27.30 9.16
N TRP A 48 18.43 27.94 8.59
CA TRP A 48 17.75 27.45 7.39
C TRP A 48 18.70 27.34 6.19
N LEU A 49 19.57 28.32 6.00
CA LEU A 49 20.60 28.27 4.98
C LEU A 49 21.57 27.09 5.22
N ALA A 50 21.97 26.85 6.47
CA ALA A 50 22.78 25.68 6.84
C ALA A 50 22.07 24.36 6.47
N GLU A 51 20.79 24.22 6.82
CA GLU A 51 19.97 23.07 6.45
C GLU A 51 19.96 22.87 4.94
N LYS A 52 19.65 23.92 4.17
CA LYS A 52 19.57 23.86 2.69
C LYS A 52 20.93 23.49 2.06
N LEU A 53 22.03 24.05 2.56
CA LEU A 53 23.38 23.72 2.07
C LEU A 53 23.83 22.29 2.42
N SER A 54 23.29 21.69 3.48
CA SER A 54 23.59 20.31 3.85
C SER A 54 22.93 19.28 2.92
N ARG A 55 21.83 19.65 2.26
CA ARG A 55 21.05 18.77 1.39
C ARG A 55 21.81 18.50 0.11
N ARG A 56 21.97 17.22 -0.20
CA ARG A 56 22.56 16.75 -1.47
C ARG A 56 21.41 16.37 -2.41
N PRO A 57 21.06 17.20 -3.41
CA PRO A 57 19.92 16.94 -4.27
C PRO A 57 20.24 15.87 -5.30
N THR A 58 19.30 14.95 -5.50
CA THR A 58 19.24 14.02 -6.62
C THR A 58 18.06 14.43 -7.49
N PRO A 59 18.30 14.92 -8.72
CA PRO A 59 17.22 15.39 -9.58
C PRO A 59 16.34 14.24 -10.08
N LEU A 60 15.04 14.52 -10.23
CA LEU A 60 14.05 13.65 -10.82
C LEU A 60 13.62 14.21 -12.19
N PRO A 61 13.17 13.36 -13.13
CA PRO A 61 12.65 13.84 -14.42
C PRO A 61 11.24 14.47 -14.33
N LEU A 62 10.61 14.43 -13.14
CA LEU A 62 9.35 15.12 -12.88
C LEU A 62 9.60 16.64 -12.84
N LEU A 63 8.85 17.38 -13.65
CA LEU A 63 8.92 18.84 -13.73
C LEU A 63 7.68 19.48 -13.10
N ALA A 64 7.86 20.53 -12.32
CA ALA A 64 6.77 21.41 -11.91
C ALA A 64 6.21 22.21 -13.10
N SER A 65 5.06 22.87 -12.91
CA SER A 65 4.40 23.68 -13.95
C SER A 65 5.25 24.86 -14.45
N ASP A 66 6.25 25.30 -13.67
CA ASP A 66 7.21 26.34 -14.06
C ASP A 66 8.47 25.79 -14.77
N GLY A 67 8.52 24.47 -15.00
CA GLY A 67 9.63 23.76 -15.63
C GLY A 67 10.77 23.39 -14.68
N GLN A 68 10.71 23.74 -13.39
CA GLN A 68 11.73 23.32 -12.43
C GLN A 68 11.59 21.83 -12.11
N ALA A 69 12.72 21.13 -12.02
CA ALA A 69 12.71 19.72 -11.69
C ALA A 69 12.46 19.48 -10.20
N PHE A 70 11.64 18.49 -9.88
CA PHE A 70 11.63 17.91 -8.55
C PHE A 70 12.96 17.22 -8.27
N TRP A 71 13.33 17.17 -7.00
CA TRP A 71 14.53 16.48 -6.55
C TRP A 71 14.27 15.89 -5.17
N PHE A 72 15.18 15.03 -4.71
CA PHE A 72 15.15 14.56 -3.33
C PHE A 72 16.58 14.43 -2.78
N SER A 73 16.72 14.50 -1.47
CA SER A 73 17.94 14.18 -0.75
C SER A 73 17.82 12.84 -0.04
N GLN A 74 18.96 12.33 0.44
CA GLN A 74 19.07 11.04 1.11
C GLN A 74 19.57 11.22 2.54
N PRO A 75 18.77 11.86 3.43
CA PRO A 75 19.15 11.96 4.83
C PRO A 75 19.22 10.57 5.47
N PRO A 76 20.02 10.38 6.54
CA PRO A 76 20.16 9.09 7.22
C PRO A 76 18.83 8.43 7.59
N VAL A 77 17.84 9.20 8.05
CA VAL A 77 16.49 8.71 8.39
C VAL A 77 15.75 8.12 7.18
N LEU A 78 15.92 8.68 5.97
CA LEU A 78 15.35 8.08 4.76
C LEU A 78 16.04 6.75 4.47
N LEU A 79 17.37 6.72 4.47
CA LEU A 79 18.16 5.51 4.20
C LEU A 79 17.86 4.38 5.19
N GLN A 80 17.74 4.72 6.48
CA GLN A 80 17.35 3.77 7.53
C GLN A 80 15.96 3.19 7.27
N GLY A 81 14.99 4.03 6.92
CA GLY A 81 13.63 3.57 6.62
C GLY A 81 13.56 2.70 5.37
N LEU A 82 14.29 3.06 4.31
CA LEU A 82 14.42 2.24 3.10
C LEU A 82 15.03 0.87 3.42
N HIS A 83 16.12 0.83 4.18
CA HIS A 83 16.75 -0.41 4.62
C HIS A 83 15.79 -1.30 5.42
N GLN A 84 15.01 -0.74 6.33
CA GLN A 84 14.01 -1.51 7.10
C GLN A 84 12.93 -2.09 6.20
N ILE A 85 12.47 -1.34 5.19
CA ILE A 85 11.49 -1.84 4.21
C ILE A 85 12.09 -3.00 3.41
N ASP A 86 13.34 -2.90 2.95
CA ASP A 86 14.02 -3.99 2.23
C ASP A 86 14.11 -5.26 3.08
N MET A 87 14.47 -5.12 4.36
CA MET A 87 14.58 -6.25 5.30
C MET A 87 13.26 -6.93 5.60
N GLN A 88 12.13 -6.24 5.44
CA GLN A 88 10.80 -6.77 5.80
C GLN A 88 9.95 -7.15 4.58
N ALA A 89 10.13 -6.48 3.45
CA ALA A 89 9.29 -6.63 2.27
C ALA A 89 10.06 -7.03 1.00
N GLY A 90 11.39 -7.13 1.05
CA GLY A 90 12.23 -7.52 -0.08
C GLY A 90 12.03 -8.97 -0.53
N ALA A 91 12.53 -9.29 -1.73
CA ALA A 91 12.34 -10.58 -2.40
C ALA A 91 12.84 -11.80 -1.60
N SER A 92 13.79 -11.61 -0.69
CA SER A 92 14.41 -12.68 0.11
C SER A 92 13.74 -12.94 1.45
N VAL A 93 12.71 -12.17 1.82
CA VAL A 93 12.03 -12.34 3.11
C VAL A 93 11.15 -13.58 3.08
N VAL A 94 11.41 -14.52 3.98
CA VAL A 94 10.57 -15.72 4.15
C VAL A 94 9.22 -15.29 4.71
N ALA A 95 8.15 -15.60 3.99
CA ALA A 95 6.81 -15.36 4.49
C ALA A 95 6.62 -16.10 5.83
N PRO A 96 6.00 -15.48 6.86
CA PRO A 96 5.69 -16.16 8.11
C PRO A 96 5.01 -17.51 7.85
N GLU A 97 5.25 -18.54 8.67
CA GLU A 97 4.67 -19.88 8.46
C GLU A 97 3.14 -19.85 8.27
N ALA A 98 2.46 -18.87 8.90
CA ALA A 98 1.03 -18.60 8.75
C ALA A 98 0.58 -18.27 7.31
N VAL A 99 1.49 -17.83 6.44
CA VAL A 99 1.27 -17.47 5.02
C VAL A 99 1.86 -18.53 4.08
N ASN A 100 2.39 -19.63 4.62
CA ASN A 100 3.09 -20.65 3.82
C ASN A 100 2.12 -21.62 3.13
N THR A 101 0.90 -21.80 3.65
CA THR A 101 -0.14 -22.57 2.96
C THR A 101 -0.91 -21.71 1.96
N ARG A 102 -1.07 -22.22 0.73
CA ARG A 102 -1.78 -21.53 -0.37
C ARG A 102 -3.18 -21.03 0.04
N SER A 103 -3.95 -21.86 0.73
CA SER A 103 -5.30 -21.51 1.20
C SER A 103 -5.32 -20.34 2.20
N THR A 104 -4.36 -20.28 3.13
CA THR A 104 -4.31 -19.21 4.13
C THR A 104 -3.79 -17.93 3.50
N ARG A 105 -2.80 -18.05 2.61
CA ARG A 105 -2.30 -16.95 1.78
C ARG A 105 -3.41 -16.31 0.95
N ASP A 106 -4.18 -17.11 0.22
CA ASP A 106 -5.28 -16.61 -0.64
C ASP A 106 -6.34 -15.86 0.18
N ARG A 107 -6.63 -16.33 1.40
CA ARG A 107 -7.58 -15.65 2.30
C ARG A 107 -7.03 -14.31 2.81
N TYR A 108 -5.76 -14.25 3.21
CA TYR A 108 -5.14 -13.01 3.66
C TYR A 108 -5.04 -12.01 2.53
N LEU A 109 -4.60 -12.47 1.35
CA LEU A 109 -4.59 -11.70 0.12
C LEU A 109 -5.95 -11.06 -0.13
N LEU A 110 -7.02 -11.87 -0.13
CA LEU A 110 -8.38 -11.39 -0.36
C LEU A 110 -8.80 -10.34 0.68
N SER A 111 -8.51 -10.57 1.96
CA SER A 111 -8.86 -9.63 3.03
C SER A 111 -8.12 -8.30 2.91
N SER A 112 -6.83 -8.34 2.60
CA SER A 112 -6.00 -7.14 2.43
C SER A 112 -6.40 -6.35 1.19
N LEU A 113 -6.65 -7.04 0.07
CA LEU A 113 -7.17 -6.43 -1.15
C LEU A 113 -8.53 -5.75 -0.91
N MET A 114 -9.43 -6.38 -0.16
CA MET A 114 -10.70 -5.76 0.22
C MET A 114 -10.48 -4.51 1.08
N GLU A 115 -9.61 -4.56 2.09
CA GLU A 115 -9.36 -3.42 2.97
C GLU A 115 -8.74 -2.22 2.23
N GLU A 116 -7.80 -2.50 1.32
CA GLU A 116 -7.19 -1.50 0.45
C GLU A 116 -8.22 -0.91 -0.50
N ALA A 117 -9.02 -1.75 -1.15
CA ALA A 117 -10.05 -1.32 -2.08
C ALA A 117 -11.07 -0.39 -1.41
N ILE A 118 -11.54 -0.77 -0.21
CA ILE A 118 -12.51 0.00 0.56
C ILE A 118 -11.90 1.33 1.00
N THR A 119 -10.74 1.31 1.64
CA THR A 119 -10.19 2.54 2.24
C THR A 119 -9.73 3.52 1.18
N SER A 120 -9.07 3.05 0.11
CA SER A 120 -8.67 3.89 -1.01
C SER A 120 -9.87 4.56 -1.69
N SER A 121 -11.01 3.87 -1.84
CA SER A 121 -12.22 4.49 -2.41
C SER A 121 -12.93 5.42 -1.44
N GLN A 122 -12.90 5.13 -0.13
CA GLN A 122 -13.45 6.03 0.91
C GLN A 122 -12.71 7.36 0.98
N MET A 123 -11.39 7.36 0.76
CA MET A 123 -10.60 8.59 0.70
C MET A 123 -11.07 9.54 -0.42
N GLU A 124 -11.58 8.96 -1.52
CA GLU A 124 -12.15 9.68 -2.67
C GLU A 124 -13.67 9.86 -2.58
N GLY A 125 -14.27 9.71 -1.38
CA GLY A 125 -15.68 10.02 -1.14
C GLY A 125 -16.67 8.86 -1.25
N ALA A 126 -16.23 7.61 -1.45
CA ALA A 126 -17.15 6.47 -1.42
C ALA A 126 -17.77 6.28 -0.03
N ALA A 127 -19.10 6.36 0.05
CA ALA A 127 -19.87 6.28 1.29
C ALA A 127 -20.47 4.88 1.49
N THR A 128 -19.62 3.89 1.80
CA THR A 128 -20.06 2.52 2.11
C THR A 128 -19.37 2.00 3.37
N THR A 129 -20.10 1.27 4.21
CA THR A 129 -19.51 0.63 5.39
C THR A 129 -18.63 -0.55 5.00
N ARG A 130 -17.60 -0.83 5.81
CA ARG A 130 -16.67 -1.95 5.58
C ARG A 130 -17.40 -3.29 5.46
N ASP A 131 -18.40 -3.53 6.29
CA ASP A 131 -19.13 -4.80 6.31
C ASP A 131 -19.97 -5.01 5.04
N VAL A 132 -20.67 -3.96 4.59
CA VAL A 132 -21.47 -4.01 3.35
C VAL A 132 -20.57 -4.24 2.14
N ALA A 133 -19.43 -3.53 2.07
CA ALA A 133 -18.47 -3.68 0.99
C ALA A 133 -17.79 -5.07 0.97
N LYS A 134 -17.35 -5.57 2.14
CA LYS A 134 -16.79 -6.93 2.25
C LYS A 134 -17.82 -7.99 1.87
N ALA A 135 -19.07 -7.87 2.33
CA ALA A 135 -20.15 -8.77 1.97
C ALA A 135 -20.45 -8.74 0.46
N MET A 136 -20.42 -7.55 -0.15
CA MET A 136 -20.59 -7.39 -1.59
C MET A 136 -19.54 -8.19 -2.37
N ILE A 137 -18.26 -7.95 -2.08
CA ILE A 137 -17.15 -8.59 -2.80
C ILE A 137 -17.17 -10.10 -2.58
N ARG A 138 -17.44 -10.57 -1.35
CA ARG A 138 -17.51 -12.00 -1.03
C ARG A 138 -18.67 -12.71 -1.72
N SER A 139 -19.86 -12.09 -1.73
CA SER A 139 -21.05 -12.67 -2.37
C SER A 139 -21.06 -12.52 -3.88
N ARG A 140 -20.17 -11.70 -4.45
CA ARG A 140 -20.14 -11.33 -5.87
C ARG A 140 -21.48 -10.77 -6.37
N ARG A 141 -22.26 -10.17 -5.48
CA ARG A 141 -23.46 -9.44 -5.89
C ARG A 141 -23.05 -8.19 -6.68
N PRO A 142 -23.88 -7.72 -7.62
CA PRO A 142 -23.62 -6.44 -8.28
C PRO A 142 -23.63 -5.28 -7.27
N PRO A 143 -22.87 -4.21 -7.53
CA PRO A 143 -22.92 -2.99 -6.73
C PRO A 143 -24.26 -2.28 -6.96
N ARG A 144 -24.78 -1.64 -5.92
CA ARG A 144 -26.10 -0.98 -5.91
C ARG A 144 -26.04 0.51 -6.21
N ASP A 145 -24.89 1.12 -5.97
CA ASP A 145 -24.68 2.56 -6.11
C ASP A 145 -23.24 2.87 -6.57
N ARG A 146 -22.97 4.16 -6.78
CA ARG A 146 -21.65 4.68 -7.20
C ARG A 146 -20.55 4.32 -6.19
N SER A 147 -20.81 4.36 -4.89
CA SER A 147 -19.80 4.10 -3.86
C SER A 147 -19.39 2.62 -3.84
N GLU A 148 -20.36 1.72 -3.90
CA GLU A 148 -20.13 0.28 -4.06
C GLU A 148 -19.39 -0.04 -5.36
N ARG A 149 -19.75 0.64 -6.47
CA ARG A 149 -19.04 0.50 -7.75
C ARG A 149 -17.58 0.94 -7.64
N MET A 150 -17.30 2.10 -7.04
CA MET A 150 -15.93 2.59 -6.82
C MET A 150 -15.09 1.58 -6.02
N ILE A 151 -15.66 0.95 -5.00
CA ILE A 151 -14.97 -0.07 -4.21
C ILE A 151 -14.72 -1.34 -5.03
N LEU A 152 -15.72 -1.82 -5.76
CA LEU A 152 -15.57 -3.03 -6.59
C LEU A 152 -14.52 -2.83 -7.69
N ASN A 153 -14.57 -1.69 -8.38
CA ASN A 153 -13.61 -1.31 -9.41
C ASN A 153 -12.18 -1.30 -8.88
N ASN A 154 -11.97 -0.68 -7.73
CA ASN A 154 -10.66 -0.63 -7.11
C ASN A 154 -10.19 -2.03 -6.66
N PHE A 155 -11.09 -2.86 -6.12
CA PHE A 155 -10.77 -4.26 -5.79
C PHE A 155 -10.33 -5.06 -7.02
N LEU A 156 -11.07 -4.97 -8.13
CA LEU A 156 -10.74 -5.65 -9.38
C LEU A 156 -9.43 -5.13 -9.98
N THR A 157 -9.19 -3.81 -9.89
CA THR A 157 -7.92 -3.20 -10.33
C THR A 157 -6.74 -3.76 -9.54
N MET A 158 -6.87 -3.85 -8.22
CA MET A 158 -5.81 -4.41 -7.37
C MET A 158 -5.53 -5.88 -7.67
N GLN A 159 -6.55 -6.68 -8.00
CA GLN A 159 -6.33 -8.04 -8.51
C GLN A 159 -5.59 -8.04 -9.84
N ARG A 160 -5.98 -7.16 -10.77
CA ARG A 160 -5.38 -7.05 -12.10
C ARG A 160 -3.91 -6.62 -12.04
N ILE A 161 -3.53 -5.74 -11.11
CA ILE A 161 -2.13 -5.33 -10.90
C ILE A 161 -1.22 -6.53 -10.60
N GLN A 162 -1.71 -7.54 -9.85
CA GLN A 162 -0.92 -8.74 -9.55
C GLN A 162 -0.56 -9.55 -10.79
N GLU A 163 -1.45 -9.54 -11.80
CA GLU A 163 -1.24 -10.20 -13.09
C GLU A 163 -0.29 -9.39 -13.98
N LEU A 164 -0.38 -8.06 -13.88
CA LEU A 164 0.38 -7.11 -14.70
C LEU A 164 1.77 -6.81 -14.18
N ARG A 165 2.11 -7.16 -12.93
CA ARG A 165 3.39 -6.81 -12.29
C ARG A 165 4.65 -7.19 -13.06
N LYS A 166 4.58 -8.13 -14.00
CA LYS A 166 5.74 -8.53 -14.85
C LYS A 166 5.85 -7.74 -16.15
N GLN A 167 4.84 -6.94 -16.48
CA GLN A 167 4.78 -6.15 -17.69
C GLN A 167 5.35 -4.75 -17.41
N PRO A 168 6.09 -4.15 -18.35
CA PRO A 168 6.53 -2.76 -18.23
C PRO A 168 5.31 -1.82 -18.24
N LEU A 169 5.43 -0.70 -17.56
CA LEU A 169 4.40 0.34 -17.57
C LEU A 169 4.45 1.06 -18.92
N THR A 170 3.28 1.24 -19.54
CA THR A 170 3.12 2.03 -20.77
C THR A 170 2.02 3.06 -20.56
N PRO A 171 2.00 4.16 -21.32
CA PRO A 171 0.92 5.14 -21.22
C PRO A 171 -0.45 4.48 -21.37
N GLN A 172 -0.60 3.54 -22.33
CA GLN A 172 -1.84 2.79 -22.51
C GLN A 172 -2.21 1.99 -21.27
N LEU A 173 -1.25 1.34 -20.62
CA LEU A 173 -1.52 0.59 -19.40
C LEU A 173 -1.98 1.51 -18.26
N VAL A 174 -1.43 2.72 -18.13
CA VAL A 174 -1.91 3.70 -17.14
C VAL A 174 -3.35 4.11 -17.45
N LEU A 175 -3.69 4.35 -18.72
CA LEU A 175 -5.06 4.64 -19.15
C LEU A 175 -6.01 3.48 -18.87
N ASP A 176 -5.57 2.25 -19.06
CA ASP A 176 -6.37 1.05 -18.78
C ASP A 176 -6.59 0.84 -17.28
N LEU A 177 -5.56 1.08 -16.45
CA LEU A 177 -5.69 1.08 -14.99
C LEU A 177 -6.66 2.17 -14.52
N HIS A 178 -6.57 3.38 -15.08
CA HIS A 178 -7.52 4.45 -14.80
C HIS A 178 -8.95 4.02 -15.15
N ARG A 179 -9.17 3.43 -16.34
CA ARG A 179 -10.49 2.91 -16.73
C ARG A 179 -11.03 1.90 -15.72
N LEU A 180 -10.20 0.95 -15.28
CA LEU A 180 -10.62 -0.07 -14.32
C LEU A 180 -11.03 0.53 -12.97
N VAL A 181 -10.40 1.60 -12.50
CA VAL A 181 -10.79 2.26 -11.24
C VAL A 181 -12.01 3.17 -11.40
N SER A 182 -12.28 3.66 -12.61
CA SER A 182 -13.24 4.73 -12.86
C SER A 182 -14.53 4.28 -13.59
N GLU A 183 -14.58 3.06 -14.13
CA GLU A 183 -15.70 2.53 -14.91
C GLU A 183 -17.05 2.71 -14.22
N ASP A 184 -18.04 3.32 -14.89
CA ASP A 184 -19.37 3.63 -14.35
C ASP A 184 -19.37 4.46 -13.03
N THR A 185 -18.31 5.24 -12.78
CA THR A 185 -18.23 6.12 -11.59
C THR A 185 -17.91 7.58 -11.89
N LEU A 186 -17.70 7.92 -13.17
CA LEU A 186 -17.47 9.28 -13.64
C LEU A 186 -18.78 9.93 -14.06
N ASP A 187 -18.86 11.26 -13.95
CA ASP A 187 -20.00 12.03 -14.41
C ASP A 187 -20.15 11.96 -15.95
N ASP A 188 -19.01 12.00 -16.66
CA ASP A 188 -18.93 11.69 -18.08
C ASP A 188 -18.25 10.32 -18.29
N PRO A 189 -19.00 9.28 -18.68
CA PRO A 189 -18.42 7.96 -18.94
C PRO A 189 -17.33 7.95 -20.03
N ALA A 190 -17.32 8.93 -20.94
CA ALA A 190 -16.32 9.02 -22.00
C ALA A 190 -14.92 9.39 -21.46
N ASP A 191 -14.83 9.96 -20.25
CA ASP A 191 -13.56 10.32 -19.60
C ASP A 191 -12.81 9.08 -19.05
N ALA A 192 -13.48 7.92 -18.96
CA ALA A 192 -12.87 6.72 -18.38
C ALA A 192 -11.69 6.20 -19.21
N GLY A 193 -10.51 6.17 -18.59
CA GLY A 193 -9.26 5.82 -19.26
C GLY A 193 -8.82 6.80 -20.34
N ARG A 194 -9.14 8.09 -20.21
CA ARG A 194 -8.68 9.16 -21.11
C ARG A 194 -8.12 10.32 -20.32
N LEU A 195 -7.06 10.95 -20.84
CA LEU A 195 -6.53 12.19 -20.28
C LEU A 195 -7.60 13.29 -20.31
N ARG A 196 -7.58 14.18 -19.33
CA ARG A 196 -8.50 15.32 -19.27
C ARG A 196 -8.33 16.23 -20.50
N PRO A 197 -9.41 16.75 -21.09
CA PRO A 197 -9.32 17.68 -22.20
C PRO A 197 -8.91 19.08 -21.70
N ALA A 198 -8.30 19.89 -22.58
CA ALA A 198 -7.85 21.25 -22.27
C ALA A 198 -8.96 22.18 -21.74
N VAL A 199 -10.22 21.91 -22.11
CA VAL A 199 -11.38 22.70 -21.66
C VAL A 199 -11.81 22.43 -20.21
N LYS A 200 -11.31 21.36 -19.58
CA LYS A 200 -11.60 21.00 -18.19
C LYS A 200 -10.40 21.39 -17.32
N GLU A 201 -10.35 22.65 -16.90
CA GLU A 201 -9.43 23.06 -15.82
C GLU A 201 -9.82 22.31 -14.55
N VAL A 202 -8.83 21.63 -13.96
CA VAL A 202 -8.95 20.89 -12.70
C VAL A 202 -7.97 21.54 -11.74
N VAL A 203 -8.43 21.78 -10.53
CA VAL A 203 -7.62 22.24 -9.41
C VAL A 203 -7.63 21.15 -8.35
N VAL A 204 -6.55 21.03 -7.59
CA VAL A 204 -6.55 20.19 -6.38
C VAL A 204 -6.98 21.10 -5.24
N ASP A 205 -8.16 20.84 -4.68
CA ASP A 205 -8.74 21.60 -3.58
C ASP A 205 -8.97 20.75 -2.32
N ASP A 206 -9.17 21.42 -1.18
CA ASP A 206 -9.71 20.77 0.02
C ASP A 206 -11.25 20.75 -0.02
N ALA A 207 -11.82 20.12 1.00
CA ALA A 207 -13.27 20.09 1.22
C ALA A 207 -13.92 21.48 1.38
N TYR A 208 -13.13 22.56 1.51
CA TYR A 208 -13.61 23.94 1.63
C TYR A 208 -13.40 24.75 0.33
N GLY A 209 -12.91 24.13 -0.75
CA GLY A 209 -12.67 24.77 -2.04
C GLY A 209 -11.41 25.64 -2.09
N THR A 210 -10.49 25.49 -1.13
CA THR A 210 -9.19 26.16 -1.18
C THR A 210 -8.32 25.46 -2.21
N VAL A 211 -7.92 26.15 -3.28
CA VAL A 211 -7.01 25.59 -4.29
C VAL A 211 -5.60 25.47 -3.70
N PHE A 212 -5.09 24.24 -3.62
CA PHE A 212 -3.73 23.94 -3.14
C PHE A 212 -2.73 23.83 -4.27
N HIS A 213 -3.16 23.34 -5.43
CA HIS A 213 -2.27 23.09 -6.56
C HIS A 213 -3.02 23.25 -7.88
N VAL A 214 -2.31 23.83 -8.86
CA VAL A 214 -2.75 23.94 -10.25
C VAL A 214 -1.92 22.97 -11.09
N PRO A 215 -2.50 21.83 -11.49
CA PRO A 215 -1.81 20.82 -12.29
C PRO A 215 -1.40 21.35 -13.67
N PRO A 216 -0.41 20.71 -14.31
CA PRO A 216 0.12 21.13 -15.61
C PRO A 216 -0.96 21.13 -16.71
N PRO A 217 -0.80 21.95 -17.76
CA PRO A 217 -1.73 22.02 -18.89
C PRO A 217 -2.02 20.65 -19.52
N ALA A 218 -3.25 20.46 -20.00
CA ALA A 218 -3.70 19.18 -20.55
C ALA A 218 -2.88 18.74 -21.78
N GLU A 219 -2.38 19.70 -22.55
CA GLU A 219 -1.57 19.51 -23.75
C GLU A 219 -0.21 18.85 -23.45
N GLU A 220 0.31 19.02 -22.24
CA GLU A 220 1.59 18.44 -21.80
C GLU A 220 1.43 16.99 -21.31
N LEU A 221 0.23 16.60 -20.87
CA LEU A 221 -0.04 15.32 -20.23
C LEU A 221 0.41 14.10 -21.05
N PRO A 222 0.25 14.03 -22.39
CA PRO A 222 0.76 12.90 -23.17
C PRO A 222 2.27 12.70 -23.03
N GLN A 223 3.05 13.78 -23.08
CA GLN A 223 4.50 13.73 -22.93
C GLN A 223 4.89 13.40 -21.48
N ARG A 224 4.25 14.06 -20.51
CA ARG A 224 4.52 13.82 -19.09
C ARG A 224 4.20 12.39 -18.66
N LEU A 225 3.12 11.80 -19.18
CA LEU A 225 2.77 10.40 -18.94
C LEU A 225 3.80 9.43 -19.57
N ALA A 226 4.35 9.78 -20.73
CA ALA A 226 5.45 9.01 -21.33
C ALA A 226 6.70 9.05 -20.44
N GLU A 227 7.05 10.24 -19.91
CA GLU A 227 8.17 10.39 -18.96
C GLU A 227 7.96 9.61 -17.67
N LEU A 228 6.76 9.67 -17.11
CA LEU A 228 6.38 8.87 -15.94
C LEU A 228 6.60 7.38 -16.21
N CYS A 229 6.22 6.87 -17.38
CA CYS A 229 6.42 5.46 -17.74
C CYS A 229 7.90 5.10 -17.91
N ARG A 230 8.71 5.96 -18.55
CA ARG A 230 10.18 5.76 -18.64
C ARG A 230 10.83 5.72 -17.26
N PHE A 231 10.41 6.62 -16.37
CA PHE A 231 10.85 6.62 -14.98
C PHE A 231 10.39 5.35 -14.25
N ALA A 232 9.15 4.93 -14.44
CA ALA A 232 8.60 3.71 -13.81
C ALA A 232 9.41 2.46 -14.18
N ASN A 233 9.81 2.36 -15.45
CA ASN A 233 10.58 1.23 -15.99
C ASN A 233 12.10 1.34 -15.73
N GLY A 234 12.56 2.38 -15.04
CA GLY A 234 13.98 2.56 -14.73
C GLY A 234 14.85 3.02 -15.91
N GLU A 235 14.25 3.54 -16.97
CA GLU A 235 14.98 4.05 -18.14
C GLU A 235 15.65 5.40 -17.87
N THR A 236 15.00 6.21 -17.02
CA THR A 236 15.42 7.54 -16.58
C THR A 236 15.20 7.74 -15.07
N PRO A 237 16.02 8.57 -14.41
CA PRO A 237 17.36 9.01 -14.83
C PRO A 237 18.36 7.84 -14.85
N LYS A 238 19.58 8.05 -15.36
CA LYS A 238 20.62 7.00 -15.39
C LYS A 238 21.24 6.69 -14.02
N VAL A 239 21.01 7.56 -13.04
CA VAL A 239 21.41 7.30 -11.65
C VAL A 239 20.50 6.25 -11.03
N PHE A 240 21.06 5.44 -10.14
CA PHE A 240 20.26 4.50 -9.38
C PHE A 240 19.30 5.24 -8.46
N ILE A 241 18.02 4.89 -8.55
CA ILE A 241 16.98 5.33 -7.62
C ILE A 241 16.44 4.10 -6.93
N HIS A 242 16.43 4.15 -5.60
CA HIS A 242 15.92 3.07 -4.77
C HIS A 242 14.50 2.69 -5.17
N PRO A 243 14.15 1.40 -5.28
CA PRO A 243 12.83 0.96 -5.73
C PRO A 243 11.63 1.55 -5.01
N VAL A 244 11.69 1.59 -3.67
CA VAL A 244 10.67 2.23 -2.82
C VAL A 244 10.55 3.73 -3.12
N VAL A 245 11.67 4.44 -3.28
CA VAL A 245 11.67 5.87 -3.66
C VAL A 245 10.99 6.05 -5.02
N ARG A 246 11.29 5.19 -5.99
CA ARG A 246 10.64 5.20 -7.32
C ARG A 246 9.13 5.01 -7.22
N ALA A 247 8.67 4.04 -6.43
CA ALA A 247 7.24 3.78 -6.25
C ALA A 247 6.52 4.97 -5.59
N ILE A 248 7.13 5.57 -4.55
CA ILE A 248 6.59 6.76 -3.89
C ILE A 248 6.57 7.96 -4.85
N ALA A 249 7.65 8.17 -5.63
CA ALA A 249 7.71 9.25 -6.60
C ALA A 249 6.64 9.09 -7.70
N LEU A 250 6.34 7.87 -8.15
CA LEU A 250 5.24 7.62 -9.10
C LEU A 250 3.87 7.97 -8.52
N HIS A 251 3.64 7.69 -7.23
CA HIS A 251 2.43 8.10 -6.53
C HIS A 251 2.30 9.63 -6.56
N PHE A 252 3.35 10.33 -6.11
CA PHE A 252 3.37 11.79 -6.10
C PHE A 252 3.16 12.35 -7.50
N TRP A 253 3.91 11.84 -8.49
CA TRP A 253 3.87 12.32 -9.88
C TRP A 253 2.46 12.28 -10.44
N LEU A 254 1.75 11.14 -10.36
CA LEU A 254 0.41 11.07 -10.91
C LEU A 254 -0.58 12.01 -10.18
N ALA A 255 -0.44 12.13 -8.86
CA ALA A 255 -1.26 13.03 -8.06
C ALA A 255 -1.00 14.52 -8.41
N TYR A 256 0.26 14.88 -8.66
CA TYR A 256 0.69 16.22 -9.06
C TYR A 256 0.25 16.57 -10.49
N ASP A 257 0.44 15.66 -11.45
CA ASP A 257 0.06 15.88 -12.85
C ASP A 257 -1.45 15.95 -13.03
N HIS A 258 -2.18 15.24 -12.16
CA HIS A 258 -3.64 15.15 -12.15
C HIS A 258 -4.21 14.89 -13.58
N PRO A 259 -3.76 13.84 -14.28
CA PRO A 259 -4.00 13.68 -15.72
C PRO A 259 -5.45 13.36 -16.10
N PHE A 260 -6.29 12.95 -15.15
CA PHE A 260 -7.67 12.51 -15.39
C PHE A 260 -8.69 13.50 -14.80
N CYS A 261 -9.94 13.48 -15.28
CA CYS A 261 -11.01 14.33 -14.74
C CYS A 261 -11.40 13.97 -13.29
N ASP A 262 -11.30 12.69 -12.92
CA ASP A 262 -11.48 12.15 -11.57
C ASP A 262 -10.76 10.78 -11.53
N GLY A 263 -10.55 10.19 -10.36
CA GLY A 263 -9.90 8.89 -10.19
C GLY A 263 -8.37 8.96 -10.06
N ASN A 264 -7.78 10.16 -10.02
CA ASN A 264 -6.34 10.36 -9.89
C ASN A 264 -5.76 9.72 -8.62
N GLY A 265 -6.37 9.94 -7.45
CA GLY A 265 -5.88 9.37 -6.18
C GLY A 265 -5.88 7.83 -6.19
N ARG A 266 -6.97 7.20 -6.66
CA ARG A 266 -7.06 5.74 -6.80
C ARG A 266 -6.02 5.20 -7.81
N THR A 267 -5.84 5.89 -8.94
CA THR A 267 -4.86 5.51 -9.96
C THR A 267 -3.42 5.68 -9.46
N ALA A 268 -3.13 6.71 -8.67
CA ALA A 268 -1.79 6.96 -8.11
C ALA A 268 -1.39 5.84 -7.15
N ARG A 269 -2.33 5.42 -6.30
CA ARG A 269 -2.14 4.27 -5.40
C ARG A 269 -1.99 2.96 -6.18
N ALA A 270 -2.79 2.76 -7.24
CA ALA A 270 -2.61 1.62 -8.15
C ALA A 270 -1.20 1.57 -8.77
N LEU A 271 -0.66 2.71 -9.22
CA LEU A 271 0.71 2.80 -9.74
C LEU A 271 1.77 2.53 -8.68
N PHE A 272 1.58 3.02 -7.46
CA PHE A 272 2.45 2.68 -6.32
C PHE A 272 2.53 1.16 -6.12
N TYR A 273 1.37 0.48 -6.07
CA TYR A 273 1.33 -0.98 -5.90
C TYR A 273 1.94 -1.73 -7.08
N TRP A 274 1.66 -1.30 -8.31
CA TRP A 274 2.32 -1.86 -9.49
C TRP A 274 3.83 -1.74 -9.36
N ALA A 275 4.37 -0.57 -8.98
CA ALA A 275 5.80 -0.34 -8.90
C ALA A 275 6.48 -1.16 -7.79
N MET A 276 5.84 -1.29 -6.62
CA MET A 276 6.35 -2.13 -5.54
C MET A 276 6.39 -3.60 -5.96
N LEU A 277 5.32 -4.11 -6.57
CA LEU A 277 5.24 -5.50 -7.01
C LEU A 277 6.13 -5.81 -8.21
N HIS A 278 6.28 -4.87 -9.14
CA HIS A 278 7.17 -4.98 -10.30
C HIS A 278 8.63 -5.11 -9.87
N GLN A 279 9.01 -4.41 -8.80
CA GLN A 279 10.37 -4.41 -8.26
C GLN A 279 10.61 -5.52 -7.21
N GLY A 280 9.68 -6.46 -7.05
CA GLY A 280 9.87 -7.66 -6.23
C GLY A 280 9.49 -7.53 -4.75
N TYR A 281 8.83 -6.43 -4.34
CA TYR A 281 8.33 -6.27 -2.97
C TYR A 281 7.01 -7.01 -2.78
N TRP A 282 7.09 -8.34 -2.75
CA TRP A 282 5.94 -9.26 -2.74
C TRP A 282 4.99 -9.04 -1.56
N LEU A 283 5.48 -8.52 -0.43
CA LEU A 283 4.65 -8.28 0.76
C LEU A 283 3.52 -7.28 0.48
N PHE A 284 3.68 -6.41 -0.51
CA PHE A 284 2.66 -5.44 -0.93
C PHE A 284 1.42 -6.08 -1.57
N GLU A 285 1.42 -7.39 -1.82
CA GLU A 285 0.18 -8.15 -2.08
C GLU A 285 -0.76 -8.15 -0.86
N PHE A 286 -0.21 -8.02 0.35
CA PHE A 286 -0.93 -8.18 1.62
C PHE A 286 -1.02 -6.90 2.44
N VAL A 287 -0.33 -5.83 2.03
CA VAL A 287 -0.29 -4.56 2.75
C VAL A 287 -1.39 -3.63 2.22
N SER A 288 -2.15 -3.00 3.13
CA SER A 288 -3.04 -1.88 2.79
C SER A 288 -2.46 -0.56 3.29
N ILE A 289 -1.84 0.21 2.39
CA ILE A 289 -1.26 1.52 2.73
C ILE A 289 -2.35 2.58 2.94
N SER A 290 -3.48 2.48 2.22
CA SER A 290 -4.57 3.44 2.34
C SER A 290 -5.18 3.45 3.73
N SER A 291 -5.17 2.31 4.43
CA SER A 291 -5.61 2.21 5.83
C SER A 291 -4.80 3.09 6.78
N VAL A 292 -3.51 3.30 6.50
CA VAL A 292 -2.61 4.15 7.29
C VAL A 292 -2.72 5.59 6.84
N ILE A 293 -2.71 5.84 5.52
CA ILE A 293 -2.86 7.18 4.95
C ILE A 293 -4.17 7.83 5.44
N ASN A 294 -5.29 7.10 5.37
CA ASN A 294 -6.59 7.64 5.77
C ASN A 294 -6.66 8.03 7.25
N LYS A 295 -5.92 7.34 8.14
CA LYS A 295 -5.83 7.71 9.57
C LYS A 295 -5.03 9.00 9.80
N ALA A 296 -4.13 9.33 8.88
CA ALA A 296 -3.24 10.49 8.95
C ALA A 296 -3.39 11.39 7.71
N ARG A 297 -4.63 11.56 7.22
CA ARG A 297 -4.92 12.24 5.95
C ARG A 297 -4.31 13.64 5.87
N GLY A 298 -4.41 14.43 6.94
CA GLY A 298 -3.81 15.77 6.98
C GLY A 298 -2.28 15.76 6.91
N GLN A 299 -1.59 14.73 7.41
CA GLN A 299 -0.13 14.61 7.27
C GLN A 299 0.24 14.22 5.82
N TYR A 300 -0.57 13.38 5.19
CA TYR A 300 -0.41 13.00 3.79
C TYR A 300 -0.56 14.21 2.87
N GLU A 301 -1.66 14.97 2.99
CA GLU A 301 -1.90 16.20 2.21
C GLU A 301 -0.80 17.24 2.48
N ARG A 302 -0.45 17.46 3.74
CA ARG A 302 0.64 18.39 4.12
C ARG A 302 1.97 18.02 3.46
N SER A 303 2.28 16.74 3.30
CA SER A 303 3.56 16.33 2.70
C SER A 303 3.69 16.67 1.21
N PHE A 304 2.56 16.85 0.49
CA PHE A 304 2.58 17.45 -0.85
C PHE A 304 3.00 18.91 -0.78
N LEU A 305 2.31 19.68 0.06
CA LEU A 305 2.53 21.12 0.21
C LEU A 305 3.98 21.44 0.61
N LEU A 306 4.54 20.70 1.56
CA LEU A 306 5.94 20.88 1.99
C LEU A 306 6.94 20.60 0.87
N SER A 307 6.61 19.68 -0.05
CA SER A 307 7.48 19.37 -1.18
C SER A 307 7.44 20.48 -2.22
N GLU A 308 6.26 21.03 -2.48
CA GLU A 308 6.05 22.13 -3.44
C GLU A 308 6.58 23.48 -2.92
N SER A 309 6.45 23.75 -1.62
CA SER A 309 6.85 25.04 -1.02
C SER A 309 8.35 25.19 -0.78
N ASP A 310 9.13 24.13 -0.95
CA ASP A 310 10.57 24.12 -0.66
C ASP A 310 11.40 23.72 -1.90
N ASP A 311 11.18 24.47 -2.99
CA ASP A 311 11.89 24.31 -4.26
C ASP A 311 11.71 22.90 -4.88
N ASN A 312 10.51 22.33 -4.80
CA ASN A 312 10.19 20.99 -5.33
C ASN A 312 11.00 19.84 -4.67
N ASP A 313 11.31 19.97 -3.38
CA ASP A 313 11.99 18.96 -2.57
C ASP A 313 11.06 17.80 -2.16
N LEU A 314 11.08 16.72 -2.92
CA LEU A 314 10.25 15.52 -2.69
C LEU A 314 10.66 14.74 -1.43
N THR A 315 11.75 15.13 -0.74
CA THR A 315 12.22 14.40 0.45
C THR A 315 11.16 14.37 1.56
N TYR A 316 10.37 15.43 1.72
CA TYR A 316 9.28 15.46 2.72
C TYR A 316 8.22 14.40 2.44
N PHE A 317 7.78 14.28 1.19
CA PHE A 317 6.84 13.26 0.78
C PHE A 317 7.42 11.85 0.95
N LEU A 318 8.69 11.66 0.57
CA LEU A 318 9.39 10.37 0.74
C LEU A 318 9.44 9.94 2.20
N LEU A 319 9.83 10.84 3.12
CA LEU A 319 9.89 10.54 4.55
C LEU A 319 8.51 10.22 5.13
N ALA A 320 7.46 10.96 4.73
CA ALA A 320 6.10 10.68 5.16
C ALA A 320 5.62 9.31 4.66
N GLN A 321 5.83 9.00 3.38
CA GLN A 321 5.39 7.73 2.79
C GLN A 321 6.20 6.52 3.29
N VAL A 322 7.49 6.68 3.58
CA VAL A 322 8.30 5.61 4.21
C VAL A 322 7.73 5.25 5.59
N LYS A 323 7.34 6.24 6.41
CA LYS A 323 6.66 6.00 7.70
C LYS A 323 5.32 5.28 7.52
N VAL A 324 4.53 5.70 6.52
CA VAL A 324 3.26 5.03 6.17
C VAL A 324 3.51 3.56 5.82
N ILE A 325 4.50 3.27 4.99
CA ILE A 325 4.85 1.91 4.58
C ILE A 325 5.29 1.08 5.79
N GLN A 326 6.20 1.59 6.62
CA GLN A 326 6.67 0.90 7.82
C GLN A 326 5.51 0.56 8.76
N GLN A 327 4.61 1.52 9.00
CA GLN A 327 3.42 1.28 9.83
C GLN A 327 2.47 0.27 9.19
N ALA A 328 2.30 0.28 7.87
CA ALA A 328 1.44 -0.66 7.17
C ALA A 328 2.00 -2.09 7.23
N ILE A 329 3.33 -2.26 7.12
CA ILE A 329 4.01 -3.55 7.33
C ILE A 329 3.87 -4.02 8.77
N ALA A 330 4.09 -3.14 9.75
CA ALA A 330 3.91 -3.47 11.18
C ALA A 330 2.47 -3.90 11.49
N ASN A 331 1.47 -3.22 10.93
CA ASN A 331 0.06 -3.60 11.06
C ASN A 331 -0.21 -5.00 10.48
N LEU A 332 0.40 -5.32 9.34
CA LEU A 332 0.30 -6.66 8.76
C LEU A 332 0.91 -7.72 9.66
N HIS A 333 2.12 -7.49 10.19
CA HIS A 333 2.78 -8.43 11.11
C HIS A 333 1.94 -8.67 12.37
N ALA A 334 1.48 -7.60 13.03
CA ALA A 334 0.62 -7.72 14.21
C ALA A 334 -0.70 -8.46 13.89
N TYR A 335 -1.27 -8.22 12.72
CA TYR A 335 -2.46 -8.96 12.26
C TYR A 335 -2.16 -10.45 12.07
N LEU A 336 -1.04 -10.80 11.43
CA LEU A 336 -0.64 -12.18 11.18
C LEU A 336 -0.31 -12.91 12.50
N GLU A 337 0.41 -12.28 13.42
CA GLU A 337 0.72 -12.82 14.74
C GLU A 337 -0.56 -13.10 15.54
N ARG A 338 -1.49 -12.14 15.59
CA ARG A 338 -2.78 -12.35 16.24
C ARG A 338 -3.54 -13.51 15.62
N LYS A 339 -3.59 -13.60 14.29
CA LYS A 339 -4.29 -14.69 13.59
C LYS A 339 -3.62 -16.04 13.82
N ALA A 340 -2.30 -16.09 13.90
CA ALA A 340 -1.56 -17.29 14.27
C ALA A 340 -1.89 -17.72 15.71
N GLY A 341 -1.93 -16.76 16.65
CA GLY A 341 -2.33 -17.00 18.04
C GLY A 341 -3.75 -17.53 18.18
N GLU A 342 -4.73 -16.94 17.46
CA GLU A 342 -6.11 -17.42 17.41
C GLU A 342 -6.20 -18.88 16.92
N VAL A 343 -5.46 -19.22 15.86
CA VAL A 343 -5.39 -20.59 15.34
C VAL A 343 -4.74 -21.54 16.33
N GLY A 344 -3.66 -21.11 17.01
CA GLY A 344 -2.98 -21.90 18.04
C GLY A 344 -3.85 -22.17 19.26
N ALA A 345 -4.56 -21.16 19.76
CA ALA A 345 -5.49 -21.30 20.88
C ALA A 345 -6.66 -22.24 20.53
N LEU A 346 -7.23 -22.11 19.33
CA LEU A 346 -8.27 -23.01 18.85
C LEU A 346 -7.76 -24.45 18.70
N GLN A 347 -6.53 -24.61 18.23
CA GLN A 347 -5.88 -25.92 18.15
C GLN A 347 -5.73 -26.54 19.55
N GLN A 348 -5.28 -25.79 20.56
CA GLN A 348 -5.17 -26.29 21.94
C GLN A 348 -6.53 -26.71 22.51
N ARG A 349 -7.57 -25.90 22.29
CA ARG A 349 -8.94 -26.23 22.74
C ARG A 349 -9.47 -27.51 22.09
N LEU A 350 -9.21 -27.70 20.79
CA LEU A 350 -9.55 -28.94 20.08
C LEU A 350 -8.78 -30.16 20.61
N GLU A 351 -7.54 -29.99 21.02
CA GLU A 351 -6.71 -31.06 21.61
C GLU A 351 -7.19 -31.47 23.01
N GLY A 352 -7.79 -30.53 23.76
CA GLY A 352 -8.40 -30.78 25.06
C GLY A 352 -9.83 -31.33 25.01
N MET A 353 -10.46 -31.42 23.82
CA MET A 353 -11.82 -31.96 23.69
C MET A 353 -11.85 -33.48 23.87
N ASP A 354 -12.60 -33.94 24.85
CA ASP A 354 -12.92 -35.35 25.01
C ASP A 354 -13.78 -35.88 23.86
N GLY A 355 -13.56 -37.13 23.47
CA GLY A 355 -14.36 -37.82 22.46
C GLY A 355 -13.89 -37.64 21.01
N LEU A 356 -12.80 -36.90 20.77
CA LEU A 356 -12.13 -36.85 19.48
C LEU A 356 -11.02 -37.92 19.39
N ASN A 357 -11.06 -38.73 18.33
CA ASN A 357 -9.95 -39.63 18.04
C ASN A 357 -8.80 -38.92 17.29
N HIS A 358 -7.62 -39.55 17.25
CA HIS A 358 -6.43 -38.97 16.61
C HIS A 358 -6.64 -38.57 15.13
N ARG A 359 -7.49 -39.30 14.37
CA ARG A 359 -7.79 -38.99 12.96
C ARG A 359 -8.69 -37.78 12.83
N GLN A 360 -9.70 -37.67 13.69
CA GLN A 360 -10.60 -36.51 13.76
C GLN A 360 -9.83 -35.25 14.15
N LEU A 361 -8.95 -35.35 15.14
CA LEU A 361 -8.07 -34.25 15.56
C LEU A 361 -7.09 -33.85 14.44
N ALA A 362 -6.49 -34.82 13.75
CA ALA A 362 -5.61 -34.55 12.61
C ALA A 362 -6.36 -33.84 11.47
N LEU A 363 -7.60 -34.26 11.17
CA LEU A 363 -8.45 -33.59 10.18
C LEU A 363 -8.75 -32.15 10.59
N LEU A 364 -9.13 -31.89 11.84
CA LEU A 364 -9.45 -30.54 12.31
C LEU A 364 -8.19 -29.64 12.31
N ARG A 365 -7.03 -30.15 12.74
CA ARG A 365 -5.74 -29.44 12.63
C ARG A 365 -5.42 -29.07 11.18
N HIS A 366 -5.63 -30.00 10.26
CA HIS A 366 -5.48 -29.72 8.83
C HIS A 366 -6.48 -28.64 8.39
N ALA A 367 -7.74 -28.71 8.83
CA ALA A 367 -8.77 -27.75 8.44
C ALA A 367 -8.50 -26.32 8.96
N LEU A 368 -7.90 -26.17 10.14
CA LEU A 368 -7.49 -24.87 10.68
C LEU A 368 -6.44 -24.17 9.79
N ARG A 369 -5.54 -24.94 9.19
CA ARG A 369 -4.49 -24.45 8.26
C ARG A 369 -4.97 -24.38 6.81
N HIS A 370 -6.09 -25.02 6.51
CA HIS A 370 -6.69 -25.15 5.19
C HIS A 370 -8.19 -24.80 5.22
N SER A 371 -8.47 -23.57 5.66
CA SER A 371 -9.84 -23.03 5.67
C SER A 371 -10.51 -23.19 4.30
N GLY A 372 -11.71 -23.76 4.28
CA GLY A 372 -12.47 -24.02 3.05
C GLY A 372 -12.12 -25.33 2.32
N PHE A 373 -11.17 -26.14 2.84
CA PHE A 373 -10.92 -27.47 2.31
C PHE A 373 -12.17 -28.35 2.41
N ARG A 374 -12.43 -29.12 1.36
CA ARG A 374 -13.58 -30.02 1.28
C ARG A 374 -13.12 -31.44 1.61
N TYR A 375 -13.59 -31.97 2.73
CA TYR A 375 -13.33 -33.35 3.10
C TYR A 375 -14.40 -34.25 2.49
N THR A 376 -13.96 -35.38 1.95
CA THR A 376 -14.82 -36.47 1.51
C THR A 376 -14.50 -37.73 2.30
N VAL A 377 -15.43 -38.68 2.32
CA VAL A 377 -15.16 -40.00 2.92
C VAL A 377 -13.93 -40.64 2.28
N LEU A 378 -13.81 -40.56 0.96
CA LEU A 378 -12.68 -41.12 0.20
C LEU A 378 -11.35 -40.45 0.56
N SER A 379 -11.31 -39.12 0.68
CA SER A 379 -10.06 -38.44 1.08
C SER A 379 -9.65 -38.82 2.49
N HIS A 380 -10.58 -38.91 3.45
CA HIS A 380 -10.26 -39.28 4.83
C HIS A 380 -9.82 -40.75 4.95
N GLN A 381 -10.45 -41.64 4.18
CA GLN A 381 -10.05 -43.03 4.03
C GLN A 381 -8.60 -43.14 3.54
N ASN A 382 -8.25 -42.44 2.46
CA ASN A 382 -6.92 -42.48 1.87
C ASN A 382 -5.85 -41.87 2.80
N SER A 383 -6.16 -40.75 3.46
CA SER A 383 -5.22 -40.06 4.34
C SER A 383 -4.89 -40.82 5.62
N HIS A 384 -5.82 -41.66 6.11
CA HIS A 384 -5.65 -42.37 7.38
C HIS A 384 -5.61 -43.89 7.25
N GLY A 385 -5.71 -44.44 6.04
CA GLY A 385 -5.64 -45.89 5.78
C GLY A 385 -6.77 -46.69 6.45
N VAL A 386 -7.98 -46.13 6.53
CA VAL A 386 -9.13 -46.76 7.22
C VAL A 386 -10.20 -47.25 6.26
N SER A 387 -11.13 -48.09 6.73
CA SER A 387 -12.29 -48.51 5.92
C SER A 387 -13.20 -47.33 5.60
N HIS A 388 -13.96 -47.45 4.50
CA HIS A 388 -14.96 -46.46 4.11
C HIS A 388 -15.99 -46.20 5.23
N GLN A 389 -16.42 -47.26 5.93
CA GLN A 389 -17.38 -47.15 7.04
C GLN A 389 -16.78 -46.37 8.21
N THR A 390 -15.52 -46.63 8.57
CA THR A 390 -14.81 -45.90 9.62
C THR A 390 -14.64 -44.44 9.26
N ALA A 391 -14.23 -44.14 8.03
CA ALA A 391 -14.08 -42.77 7.56
C ALA A 391 -15.40 -41.99 7.55
N ARG A 392 -16.49 -42.63 7.10
CA ARG A 392 -17.83 -42.05 7.15
C ARG A 392 -18.27 -41.76 8.58
N SER A 393 -18.03 -42.69 9.50
CA SER A 393 -18.38 -42.52 10.93
C SER A 393 -17.60 -41.37 11.58
N ASP A 394 -16.30 -41.26 11.31
CA ASP A 394 -15.46 -40.17 11.84
C ASP A 394 -16.01 -38.79 11.41
N LEU A 395 -16.33 -38.61 10.12
CA LEU A 395 -16.85 -37.36 9.56
C LEU A 395 -18.27 -37.04 10.06
N GLN A 396 -19.14 -38.04 10.15
CA GLN A 396 -20.50 -37.86 10.65
C GLN A 396 -20.52 -37.49 12.13
N LYS A 397 -19.64 -38.06 12.95
CA LYS A 397 -19.49 -37.69 14.36
C LYS A 397 -19.07 -36.23 14.52
N LEU A 398 -18.08 -35.78 13.74
CA LEU A 398 -17.66 -34.39 13.72
C LEU A 398 -18.79 -33.45 13.28
N ALA A 399 -19.60 -33.86 12.29
CA ALA A 399 -20.76 -33.09 11.86
C ALA A 399 -21.86 -33.04 12.94
N ALA A 400 -22.11 -34.15 13.64
CA ALA A 400 -23.08 -34.22 14.74
C ALA A 400 -22.68 -33.34 15.94
N GLN A 401 -21.37 -33.21 16.21
CA GLN A 401 -20.82 -32.29 17.21
C GLN A 401 -20.77 -30.83 16.71
N GLY A 402 -21.23 -30.55 15.49
CA GLY A 402 -21.22 -29.20 14.92
C GLY A 402 -19.82 -28.70 14.50
N LEU A 403 -18.78 -29.53 14.59
CA LEU A 403 -17.40 -29.20 14.21
C LEU A 403 -17.17 -29.29 12.69
N LEU A 404 -18.07 -29.97 11.97
CA LEU A 404 -18.16 -29.95 10.51
C LEU A 404 -19.59 -29.65 10.06
N MET A 405 -19.74 -29.10 8.86
CA MET A 405 -21.00 -28.96 8.15
C MET A 405 -21.00 -29.94 6.98
N ALA A 406 -22.00 -30.82 6.94
CA ALA A 406 -22.24 -31.71 5.82
C ALA A 406 -22.95 -30.97 4.69
N GLY A 407 -22.57 -31.26 3.45
CA GLY A 407 -23.16 -30.71 2.25
C GLY A 407 -23.00 -31.65 1.06
N LYS A 408 -23.47 -31.19 -0.10
CA LYS A 408 -23.33 -31.92 -1.36
C LYS A 408 -22.59 -31.06 -2.40
N ASP A 409 -21.78 -31.73 -3.20
CA ASP A 409 -21.13 -31.16 -4.38
C ASP A 409 -21.43 -32.08 -5.56
N GLY A 410 -22.44 -31.72 -6.34
CA GLY A 410 -23.11 -32.63 -7.27
C GLY A 410 -23.67 -33.86 -6.53
N ARG A 411 -23.19 -35.06 -6.88
CA ARG A 411 -23.59 -36.32 -6.23
C ARG A 411 -22.70 -36.72 -5.04
N ARG A 412 -21.62 -35.98 -4.77
CA ARG A 412 -20.64 -36.32 -3.72
C ARG A 412 -21.02 -35.64 -2.40
N GLU A 413 -20.97 -36.39 -1.32
CA GLU A 413 -21.08 -35.85 0.05
C GLU A 413 -19.74 -35.19 0.43
N ILE A 414 -19.81 -33.95 0.90
CA ILE A 414 -18.66 -33.16 1.31
C ILE A 414 -18.86 -32.62 2.72
N PHE A 415 -17.77 -32.47 3.44
CA PHE A 415 -17.74 -31.88 4.78
C PHE A 415 -16.81 -30.67 4.79
N ARG A 416 -17.24 -29.59 5.43
CA ARG A 416 -16.48 -28.33 5.57
C ARG A 416 -16.46 -27.89 7.01
N VAL A 417 -15.39 -27.23 7.43
CA VAL A 417 -15.38 -26.57 8.75
C VAL A 417 -16.31 -25.35 8.72
N PRO A 418 -17.15 -25.15 9.76
CA PRO A 418 -17.98 -23.96 9.91
C PRO A 418 -17.12 -22.70 10.12
N GLU A 419 -17.59 -21.54 9.62
CA GLU A 419 -16.88 -20.26 9.81
C GLU A 419 -16.82 -19.85 11.29
N ASP A 420 -17.81 -20.25 12.08
CA ASP A 420 -17.95 -20.03 13.51
C ASP A 420 -17.35 -21.16 14.36
N LEU A 421 -16.43 -21.99 13.83
CA LEU A 421 -15.81 -23.11 14.58
C LEU A 421 -15.27 -22.67 15.95
N ALA A 422 -14.63 -21.50 16.03
CA ALA A 422 -14.08 -20.98 17.27
C ALA A 422 -15.11 -20.77 18.39
N ALA A 423 -16.38 -20.51 18.02
CA ALA A 423 -17.48 -20.36 18.97
C ALA A 423 -18.13 -21.71 19.34
N ARG A 424 -17.85 -22.77 18.59
CA ARG A 424 -18.43 -24.12 18.79
C ARG A 424 -17.53 -25.04 19.59
N VAL A 425 -16.24 -24.73 19.66
CA VAL A 425 -15.31 -25.42 20.55
C VAL A 425 -15.51 -24.84 21.96
N PRO A 426 -15.59 -25.64 23.03
CA PRO A 426 -15.61 -25.14 24.40
C PRO A 426 -14.34 -24.36 24.75
N ASP A 427 -14.39 -23.49 25.76
CA ASP A 427 -13.22 -22.78 26.29
C ASP A 427 -12.29 -23.69 27.11
#